data_AF-A0A4W6BXI4-F1
#
_entry.id   AF-A0A4W6BXI4-F1
#
_cell.length_a   1.000
_cell.length_b   1.000
_cell.length_c   1.000
_cell.angle_alpha   90.00
_cell.angle_beta   90.00
_cell.angle_gamma   90.00
#
_symmetry.space_group_name_H-M   'P 1'
#
loop_
_entity.id
_entity.type
_entity.pdbx_description
1 polymer ?
#
loop_
_entity_poly.entity_id
_entity_poly.type
_entity_poly.pdbx_seq_one_letter_code
_entity_poly.pdbx_strand_id
1 'polypeptide(L)'
;MAQILPIRFQEHLQLQNLGVNPANIGFSYLTMESDKFICIREKVGEQNQVVIVDMSDPTNPIRRPISADSAIMNPASKVIALKVAFCLSTRLALCCDDTVAMSLS
;
A
#
# COMPACT_ATOMS: atom_id res chain seq x y z
N MET A 1 9.15 29.83 28.96
CA MET A 1 7.73 29.39 28.86
C MET A 1 7.54 28.86 27.45
N ALA A 2 7.14 27.60 27.28
CA ALA A 2 6.92 27.03 25.96
C ALA A 2 5.65 27.65 25.35
N GLN A 3 5.80 28.30 24.20
CA GLN A 3 4.73 28.90 23.42
C GLN A 3 3.66 27.84 23.11
N ILE A 4 2.38 28.13 23.33
CA ILE A 4 1.29 27.21 22.95
C ILE A 4 1.22 27.18 21.43
N LEU A 5 1.64 26.06 20.83
CA LEU A 5 1.51 25.84 19.39
C LEU A 5 0.07 25.40 19.06
N PRO A 6 -0.55 25.97 18.03
CA PRO A 6 -1.92 25.63 17.62
C PRO A 6 -2.04 24.25 16.95
N ILE A 7 -0.94 23.50 16.84
CA ILE A 7 -0.91 22.18 16.19
C ILE A 7 -0.45 21.10 17.16
N ARG A 8 -1.03 19.91 16.99
CA ARG A 8 -0.53 18.68 17.60
C ARG A 8 0.32 17.97 16.57
N PHE A 9 1.63 17.95 16.79
CA PHE A 9 2.56 17.15 16.01
C PHE A 9 2.70 15.79 16.69
N GLN A 10 2.40 14.72 15.95
CA GLN A 10 2.51 13.34 16.44
C GLN A 10 3.09 12.47 15.32
N GLU A 11 4.12 11.70 15.66
CA GLU A 11 4.62 10.62 14.81
C GLU A 11 3.83 9.36 15.14
N HIS A 12 3.08 8.84 14.16
CA HIS A 12 2.30 7.61 14.35
C HIS A 12 3.15 6.36 14.13
N LEU A 13 3.99 6.38 13.08
CA LEU A 13 4.68 5.20 12.60
C LEU A 13 5.94 5.61 11.84
N GLN A 14 7.01 4.84 12.06
CA GLN A 14 8.22 4.88 11.27
C GLN A 14 8.26 3.65 10.35
N LEU A 15 8.06 3.85 9.04
CA LEU A 15 7.96 2.76 8.05
C LEU A 15 9.23 1.91 7.96
N GLN A 16 10.40 2.50 8.23
CA GLN A 16 11.67 1.78 8.24
C GLN A 16 11.70 0.68 9.31
N ASN A 17 11.04 0.90 10.46
CA ASN A 17 10.95 -0.09 11.54
C ASN A 17 10.09 -1.31 11.15
N LEU A 18 9.22 -1.18 10.14
CA LEU A 18 8.42 -2.27 9.59
C LEU A 18 9.15 -3.08 8.50
N GLY A 19 10.43 -2.79 8.26
CA GLY A 19 11.24 -3.44 7.24
C GLY A 19 10.86 -3.00 5.82
N VAL A 20 10.47 -1.73 5.65
CA VAL A 20 10.29 -1.11 4.34
C VAL A 20 11.62 -0.49 3.91
N ASN A 21 12.10 -0.82 2.72
CA ASN A 21 13.33 -0.20 2.20
C ASN A 21 13.13 1.31 1.99
N PRO A 22 14.04 2.18 2.48
CA PRO A 22 13.94 3.64 2.31
C PRO A 22 13.85 4.09 0.85
N ALA A 23 14.41 3.33 -0.10
CA ALA A 23 14.32 3.63 -1.53
C ALA A 23 12.88 3.58 -2.08
N ASN A 24 11.97 2.84 -1.41
CA ASN A 24 10.57 2.71 -1.80
C ASN A 24 9.66 3.72 -1.09
N ILE A 25 10.21 4.55 -0.20
CA ILE A 25 9.47 5.64 0.45
C ILE A 25 9.50 6.86 -0.48
N GLY A 26 8.68 6.81 -1.53
CA GLY A 26 8.58 7.88 -2.52
C GLY A 26 7.26 7.81 -3.28
N PHE A 27 6.88 8.93 -3.89
CA PHE A 27 5.58 9.08 -4.57
C PHE A 27 5.31 8.03 -5.65
N SER A 28 6.36 7.52 -6.30
CA SER A 28 6.22 6.47 -7.31
C SER A 28 5.83 5.11 -6.71
N TYR A 29 6.18 4.81 -5.47
CA TYR A 29 6.07 3.47 -4.89
C TYR A 29 5.13 3.39 -3.68
N LEU A 30 4.92 4.50 -2.98
CA LEU A 30 4.05 4.59 -1.80
C LEU A 30 2.78 5.38 -2.14
N THR A 31 1.63 4.77 -1.89
CA THR A 31 0.31 5.40 -2.03
C THR A 31 -0.43 5.38 -0.69
N MET A 32 -1.00 6.54 -0.34
CA MET A 32 -1.84 6.71 0.84
C MET A 32 -3.13 7.40 0.38
N GLU A 33 -4.14 6.59 0.09
CA GLU A 33 -5.47 7.09 -0.31
C GLU A 33 -6.31 7.53 0.89
N SER A 34 -6.02 6.97 2.07
CA SER A 34 -6.69 7.29 3.33
C SER A 34 -5.75 7.09 4.51
N ASP A 35 -6.17 7.59 5.67
CA ASP A 35 -5.54 7.38 6.97
C ASP A 35 -5.64 5.93 7.47
N LYS A 36 -6.42 5.08 6.79
CA LYS A 36 -6.61 3.67 7.20
C LYS A 36 -5.53 2.75 6.68
N PHE A 37 -5.01 3.04 5.49
CA PHE A 37 -4.12 2.11 4.82
C PHE A 37 -3.00 2.80 4.06
N ILE A 38 -1.82 2.21 4.16
CA ILE A 38 -0.64 2.61 3.41
C ILE A 38 -0.26 1.45 2.50
N CYS A 39 -0.20 1.71 1.19
CA CYS A 39 0.22 0.73 0.21
C CYS A 39 1.63 1.08 -0.26
N ILE A 40 2.55 0.12 -0.21
CA ILE A 40 3.93 0.30 -0.63
C ILE A 40 4.25 -0.79 -1.62
N ARG A 41 4.74 -0.40 -2.78
CA ARG A 41 5.28 -1.31 -3.77
C ARG A 41 6.77 -1.45 -3.51
N GLU A 42 7.19 -2.67 -3.26
CA GLU A 42 8.57 -2.98 -2.96
C GLU A 42 9.05 -4.06 -3.91
N LYS A 43 10.32 -3.97 -4.32
CA LYS A 43 11.00 -5.02 -5.06
C LYS A 43 12.01 -5.69 -4.12
N VAL A 44 11.74 -6.94 -3.72
CA VAL A 44 12.67 -7.73 -2.93
C VAL A 44 13.43 -8.65 -3.87
N GLY A 45 14.70 -8.31 -4.10
CA GLY A 45 15.53 -8.99 -5.10
C GLY A 45 14.95 -8.78 -6.50
N GLU A 46 14.40 -9.85 -7.08
CA GLU A 46 13.86 -9.86 -8.45
C GLU A 46 12.32 -9.96 -8.48
N GLN A 47 11.67 -10.13 -7.32
CA GLN A 47 10.21 -10.22 -7.21
C GLN A 47 9.60 -8.90 -6.75
N ASN A 48 8.51 -8.50 -7.42
CA ASN A 48 7.69 -7.36 -7.04
C ASN A 48 6.65 -7.81 -6.00
N GLN A 49 6.52 -7.03 -4.93
CA GLN A 49 5.55 -7.26 -3.87
C GLN A 49 4.83 -5.96 -3.51
N VAL A 50 3.59 -6.10 -3.06
CA VAL A 50 2.84 -5.01 -2.45
C VAL A 50 2.75 -5.28 -0.96
N VAL A 51 3.21 -4.32 -0.18
CA VAL A 51 3.15 -4.29 1.28
C VAL A 51 2.01 -3.37 1.66
N ILE A 52 1.08 -3.88 2.46
CA ILE A 52 -0.10 -3.17 2.91
C ILE A 52 0.02 -3.02 4.42
N VAL A 53 0.07 -1.77 4.88
CA VAL A 53 0.05 -1.44 6.30
C VAL A 53 -1.35 -0.96 6.64
N ASP A 54 -2.01 -1.67 7.54
CA ASP A 54 -3.26 -1.24 8.14
C ASP A 54 -2.92 -0.36 9.35
N MET A 55 -3.52 0.83 9.43
CA MET A 55 -3.27 1.77 10.52
C MET A 55 -4.00 1.37 11.81
N SER A 56 -4.95 0.43 11.74
CA SER A 56 -5.51 -0.22 12.93
C SER A 56 -4.54 -1.21 13.58
N ASP A 57 -3.72 -1.90 12.77
CA ASP A 57 -2.74 -2.89 13.21
C ASP A 57 -1.38 -2.72 12.48
N PRO A 58 -0.64 -1.62 12.73
CA PRO A 58 0.54 -1.27 11.96
C PRO A 58 1.73 -2.23 12.19
N THR A 59 1.69 -3.06 13.24
CA THR A 59 2.76 -4.01 13.56
C THR A 59 2.80 -5.22 12.62
N ASN A 60 1.71 -5.50 11.90
CA ASN A 60 1.56 -6.69 11.07
C ASN A 60 1.29 -6.32 9.60
N PRO A 61 2.31 -5.82 8.86
CA PRO A 61 2.14 -5.50 7.46
C PRO A 61 1.85 -6.75 6.63
N ILE A 62 0.83 -6.69 5.78
CA ILE A 62 0.45 -7.77 4.87
C ILE A 62 1.31 -7.65 3.61
N ARG A 63 2.15 -8.65 3.35
CA ARG A 63 3.01 -8.70 2.16
C ARG A 63 2.44 -9.71 1.17
N ARG A 64 2.04 -9.26 -0.02
CA ARG A 64 1.55 -10.14 -1.09
C ARG A 64 2.41 -9.99 -2.35
N PRO A 65 2.84 -11.09 -2.99
CA PRO A 65 3.60 -11.04 -4.24
C PRO A 65 2.65 -10.59 -5.36
N ILE A 66 2.72 -9.33 -5.74
CA ILE A 66 1.86 -8.72 -6.74
C ILE A 66 2.74 -7.89 -7.67
N SER A 67 2.72 -8.24 -8.95
CA SER A 67 3.37 -7.47 -10.02
C SER A 67 2.36 -6.50 -10.62
N ALA A 68 2.40 -5.23 -10.20
CA ALA A 68 1.52 -4.18 -10.70
C ALA A 68 2.25 -2.84 -10.86
N ASP A 69 1.87 -2.10 -11.90
CA ASP A 69 2.41 -0.76 -12.22
C ASP A 69 1.84 0.32 -11.31
N SER A 70 0.67 0.09 -10.74
CA SER A 70 0.08 0.93 -9.70
C SER A 70 -0.83 0.08 -8.81
N ALA A 71 -0.85 0.39 -7.51
CA ALA A 71 -1.71 -0.26 -6.54
C ALA A 71 -2.35 0.82 -5.67
N ILE A 72 -3.67 0.79 -5.60
CA ILE A 72 -4.51 1.75 -4.89
C ILE A 72 -5.48 0.94 -4.04
N MET A 73 -5.63 1.27 -2.75
CA MET A 73 -6.61 0.61 -1.90
C MET A 73 -7.88 1.44 -1.73
N ASN A 74 -8.99 0.73 -1.54
CA ASN A 74 -10.25 1.36 -1.20
C ASN A 74 -10.16 1.98 0.22
N PRO A 75 -10.62 3.24 0.40
CA PRO A 75 -10.59 3.93 1.71
C PRO A 75 -11.41 3.28 2.83
N ALA A 76 -12.39 2.43 2.50
CA ALA A 76 -13.31 1.86 3.50
C ALA A 76 -13.21 0.35 3.69
N SER A 77 -12.92 -0.41 2.62
CA SER A 77 -12.87 -1.87 2.66
C SER A 77 -11.53 -2.40 2.18
N LYS A 78 -11.21 -3.64 2.57
CA LYS A 78 -9.96 -4.31 2.20
C LYS A 78 -10.01 -4.81 0.74
N VAL A 79 -10.14 -3.87 -0.20
CA VAL A 79 -10.16 -4.11 -1.65
C VAL A 79 -9.03 -3.30 -2.27
N ILE A 80 -8.23 -3.96 -3.11
CA ILE A 80 -7.13 -3.32 -3.84
C ILE A 80 -7.49 -3.25 -5.31
N ALA A 81 -7.32 -2.06 -5.90
CA ALA A 81 -7.31 -1.84 -7.34
C ALA A 81 -5.86 -1.89 -7.83
N LEU A 82 -5.58 -2.79 -8.76
CA LEU A 82 -4.27 -2.99 -9.35
C LEU A 82 -4.32 -2.61 -10.82
N LYS A 83 -3.40 -1.76 -11.27
CA LYS A 83 -3.14 -1.54 -12.70
C LYS A 83 -2.02 -2.47 -13.13
N VAL A 84 -2.32 -3.39 -14.05
CA VAL A 84 -1.36 -4.37 -14.57
C VAL A 84 -1.22 -4.21 -16.08
N ALA A 85 0.00 -4.10 -16.60
CA ALA A 85 0.25 -4.01 -18.04
C ALA A 85 -0.16 -5.28 -18.82
N PHE A 86 -0.23 -6.44 -18.18
CA PHE A 86 -0.60 -7.69 -18.86
C PHE A 86 -1.34 -8.65 -17.92
N CYS A 87 -2.63 -8.87 -18.16
CA CYS A 87 -3.44 -9.84 -17.43
C CYS A 87 -3.33 -11.22 -18.10
N LEU A 88 -2.50 -12.11 -17.56
CA LEU A 88 -2.56 -13.55 -17.88
C LEU A 88 -3.70 -14.17 -17.07
N SER A 89 -4.85 -14.29 -17.73
CA SER A 89 -6.08 -14.93 -17.27
C SER A 89 -5.85 -16.23 -16.50
N THR A 90 -6.34 -16.30 -15.25
CA THR A 90 -7.00 -17.51 -14.72
C THR A 90 -7.91 -17.16 -13.53
N ARG A 91 -9.22 -17.19 -13.83
CA ARG A 91 -10.40 -17.19 -12.92
C ARG A 91 -10.59 -16.01 -11.97
N LEU A 92 -11.70 -15.29 -12.22
CA LEU A 92 -12.45 -14.40 -11.31
C LEU A 92 -11.91 -12.98 -11.06
N ALA A 93 -11.43 -12.29 -12.08
CA ALA A 93 -11.31 -10.83 -12.04
C ALA A 93 -12.18 -10.20 -13.13
N LEU A 94 -13.18 -9.41 -12.75
CA LEU A 94 -13.95 -8.54 -13.65
C LEU A 94 -13.01 -7.42 -14.13
N CYS A 95 -12.34 -7.64 -15.27
CA CYS A 95 -11.60 -6.59 -15.96
C CYS A 95 -12.56 -5.74 -16.81
N CYS A 96 -12.98 -4.60 -16.28
CA CYS A 96 -13.36 -3.47 -17.13
C CYS A 96 -12.25 -2.41 -16.94
N ASP A 97 -11.54 -2.06 -18.01
CA ASP A 97 -10.51 -0.99 -18.07
C ASP A 97 -9.15 -1.21 -17.36
N ASP A 98 -8.45 -2.32 -17.63
CA ASP A 98 -7.06 -2.61 -17.16
C ASP A 98 -6.85 -2.65 -15.63
N THR A 99 -7.93 -2.48 -14.86
CA THR A 99 -7.91 -2.42 -13.39
C THR A 99 -8.49 -3.69 -12.80
N VAL A 100 -7.68 -4.46 -12.08
CA VAL A 100 -8.11 -5.67 -11.36
C VAL A 100 -8.42 -5.31 -9.92
N ALA A 101 -9.66 -5.55 -9.49
CA ALA A 101 -10.04 -5.46 -8.07
C ALA A 101 -9.85 -6.83 -7.40
N MET A 102 -9.02 -6.90 -6.35
CA MET A 102 -8.82 -8.12 -5.58
C MET A 102 -9.25 -7.88 -4.12
N SER A 103 -10.09 -8.77 -3.58
CA SER A 103 -10.48 -8.73 -2.17
C SER A 103 -9.39 -9.35 -1.29
N LEU A 104 -8.95 -8.62 -0.27
CA LEU A 104 -8.10 -9.12 0.80
C LEU A 104 -8.96 -9.92 1.79
N SER A 105 -9.21 -11.19 1.48
CA SER A 105 -9.61 -12.21 2.48
C SER A 105 -8.39 -12.72 3.23
#